data_AF-A0AAW8AVX3-F1
#
_entry.id   AF-A0AAW8AVX3-F1
#
_cell.length_a   1.000
_cell.length_b   1.000
_cell.length_c   1.000
_cell.angle_alpha   90.00
_cell.angle_beta   90.00
_cell.angle_gamma   90.00
#
_symmetry.space_group_name_H-M   'P 1'
#
loop_
_entity.id
_entity.type
_entity.pdbx_description
1 polymer ?
#
loop_
_entity_poly.entity_id
_entity_poly.type
_entity_poly.pdbx_seq_one_letter_code
_entity_poly.pdbx_strand_id
1 'polypeptide(L)'
;MNAAVSACAPSSTSWDSIDWIAVQRHVRGLQARIVKAVQDGRHNKAKALQWLLTHSFSGKALAVKRVSENKGKNTAGVDKVTWNTPKAKTGAMMSLKRRGYTPLPLRRVLIPKKNGKMRPLGIPTMKCRAMQALHLLALE
;
A
#
# COMPACT_ATOMS: atom_id res chain seq x y z
N MET A 1 -19.67 -9.96 41.22
CA MET A 1 -18.19 -10.00 41.28
C MET A 1 -17.67 -9.73 39.88
N ASN A 2 -16.61 -8.91 39.79
CA ASN A 2 -16.33 -8.03 38.66
C ASN A 2 -15.94 -8.71 37.35
N ALA A 3 -16.35 -8.06 36.27
CA ALA A 3 -15.95 -8.30 34.90
C ALA A 3 -14.44 -8.11 34.71
N ALA A 4 -13.83 -9.07 34.00
CA ALA A 4 -12.57 -8.86 33.30
C ALA A 4 -12.82 -9.24 31.83
N VAL A 5 -13.52 -8.36 31.11
CA VAL A 5 -13.52 -8.40 29.64
C VAL A 5 -12.15 -7.88 29.21
N SER A 6 -11.20 -8.80 29.06
CA SER A 6 -9.91 -8.50 28.46
C SER A 6 -10.13 -8.22 26.98
N ALA A 7 -10.29 -6.95 26.63
CA ALA A 7 -10.27 -6.48 25.25
C ALA A 7 -8.82 -6.52 24.72
N CYS A 8 -8.29 -7.72 24.52
CA CYS A 8 -7.08 -7.92 23.74
C CYS A 8 -7.46 -7.87 22.25
N ALA A 9 -6.89 -6.91 21.52
CA ALA A 9 -6.95 -6.85 20.05
C ALA A 9 -6.65 -8.24 19.46
N PRO A 10 -7.28 -8.66 18.35
CA PRO A 10 -6.98 -9.95 17.74
C PRO A 10 -5.48 -9.96 17.37
N SER A 11 -4.71 -10.70 18.16
CA SER A 11 -3.31 -10.96 17.94
C SER A 11 -3.21 -11.84 16.70
N SER A 12 -2.55 -11.31 15.67
CA SER A 12 -2.32 -11.89 14.34
C SER A 12 -3.46 -11.77 13.32
N THR A 13 -3.58 -10.61 12.67
CA THR A 13 -4.19 -10.57 11.33
C THR A 13 -3.30 -11.37 10.37
N SER A 14 -3.70 -12.60 10.06
CA SER A 14 -3.04 -13.39 9.03
C SER A 14 -3.33 -12.78 7.66
N TRP A 15 -2.32 -12.68 6.80
CA TRP A 15 -2.49 -12.18 5.43
C TRP A 15 -3.53 -13.02 4.66
N ASP A 16 -3.57 -14.31 4.93
CA ASP A 16 -4.43 -15.27 4.24
C ASP A 16 -5.88 -15.24 4.75
N SER A 17 -6.13 -14.67 5.93
CA SER A 17 -7.47 -14.52 6.50
C SER A 17 -8.14 -13.19 6.14
N ILE A 18 -7.52 -12.37 5.27
CA ILE A 18 -8.08 -11.09 4.87
C ILE A 18 -9.24 -11.31 3.90
N ASP A 19 -10.43 -10.84 4.25
CA ASP A 19 -11.55 -10.74 3.32
C ASP A 19 -11.27 -9.64 2.28
N TRP A 20 -10.77 -10.07 1.12
CA TRP A 20 -10.43 -9.18 0.01
C TRP A 20 -11.66 -8.51 -0.61
N ILE A 21 -12.83 -9.12 -0.55
CA ILE A 21 -14.07 -8.54 -1.08
C ILE A 21 -14.50 -7.38 -0.20
N ALA A 22 -14.48 -7.55 1.12
CA ALA A 22 -14.76 -6.47 2.08
C ALA A 22 -13.75 -5.33 1.96
N VAL A 23 -12.46 -5.65 1.84
CA VAL A 23 -11.39 -4.66 1.64
C VAL A 23 -11.63 -3.82 0.38
N GLN A 24 -11.90 -4.46 -0.76
CA GLN A 24 -12.16 -3.75 -2.01
C GLN A 24 -13.44 -2.92 -1.96
N ARG A 25 -14.51 -3.45 -1.37
CA ARG A 25 -15.77 -2.71 -1.19
C ARG A 25 -15.57 -1.44 -0.37
N HIS A 26 -14.82 -1.53 0.72
CA HIS A 26 -14.52 -0.37 1.56
C HIS A 26 -13.70 0.69 0.82
N VAL A 27 -12.65 0.30 0.10
CA VAL A 27 -11.83 1.23 -0.70
C VAL A 27 -12.66 1.91 -1.78
N ARG A 28 -13.46 1.14 -2.56
CA ARG A 28 -14.33 1.71 -3.61
C ARG A 28 -15.37 2.68 -3.03
N GLY A 29 -15.92 2.37 -1.85
CA GLY A 29 -16.85 3.28 -1.16
C GLY A 29 -16.20 4.61 -0.80
N LEU A 30 -14.94 4.61 -0.34
CA LEU A 30 -14.19 5.84 -0.10
C LEU A 30 -13.87 6.59 -1.39
N GLN A 31 -13.44 5.89 -2.44
CA GLN A 31 -13.17 6.49 -3.76
C GLN A 31 -14.41 7.18 -4.34
N ALA A 32 -15.57 6.52 -4.33
CA ALA A 32 -16.82 7.12 -4.79
C ALA A 32 -17.17 8.40 -4.00
N ARG A 33 -16.93 8.42 -2.69
CA ARG A 33 -17.13 9.60 -1.84
C ARG A 33 -16.13 10.72 -2.15
N ILE A 34 -14.88 10.37 -2.48
CA ILE A 34 -13.85 11.34 -2.92
C ILE A 34 -14.31 11.98 -4.23
N VAL A 35 -14.66 11.19 -5.23
CA VAL A 35 -15.17 11.67 -6.53
C VAL A 35 -16.36 12.59 -6.34
N LYS A 36 -17.35 12.18 -5.53
CA LYS A 36 -18.52 13.02 -5.25
C LYS A 36 -18.15 14.33 -4.56
N ALA A 37 -17.23 14.30 -3.59
CA ALA A 37 -16.76 15.52 -2.91
C ALA A 37 -16.02 16.48 -3.87
N VAL A 38 -15.25 15.96 -4.82
CA VAL A 38 -14.58 16.76 -5.85
C VAL A 38 -15.60 17.37 -6.82
N GLN A 39 -16.56 16.59 -7.29
CA GLN A 39 -17.64 17.07 -8.17
C GLN A 39 -18.48 18.18 -7.51
N ASP A 40 -18.73 18.08 -6.21
CA ASP A 40 -19.45 19.09 -5.43
C ASP A 40 -18.58 20.31 -5.03
N GLY A 41 -17.32 20.41 -5.49
CA GLY A 41 -16.38 21.49 -5.14
C GLY A 41 -15.87 21.46 -3.69
N ARG A 42 -16.15 20.39 -2.94
CA ARG A 42 -15.79 20.25 -1.51
C ARG A 42 -14.37 19.70 -1.33
N HIS A 43 -13.36 20.46 -1.73
CA HIS A 43 -11.96 20.01 -1.75
C HIS A 43 -11.40 19.60 -0.38
N ASN A 44 -11.79 20.28 0.71
CA ASN A 44 -11.36 19.90 2.07
C ASN A 44 -11.92 18.53 2.48
N LYS A 45 -13.15 18.23 2.08
CA LYS A 45 -13.77 16.91 2.31
C LYS A 45 -13.05 15.83 1.49
N ALA A 46 -12.71 16.11 0.23
CA ALA A 46 -11.91 15.19 -0.58
C ALA A 46 -10.55 14.89 0.08
N LYS A 47 -9.82 15.91 0.54
CA LYS A 47 -8.55 15.73 1.28
C LYS A 47 -8.72 14.90 2.55
N ALA A 48 -9.79 15.13 3.33
CA ALA A 48 -10.08 14.34 4.53
C ALA A 48 -10.38 12.86 4.20
N LEU A 49 -11.08 12.59 3.11
CA LEU A 49 -11.36 11.22 2.66
C LEU A 49 -10.11 10.52 2.11
N GLN A 50 -9.26 11.24 1.37
CA GLN A 50 -7.94 10.74 0.94
C GLN A 50 -7.06 10.40 2.15
N TRP A 51 -7.07 11.25 3.17
CA TRP A 51 -6.40 10.99 4.45
C TRP A 51 -6.94 9.72 5.11
N LEU A 52 -8.26 9.58 5.21
CA LEU A 52 -8.90 8.39 5.77
C LEU A 52 -8.51 7.12 5.00
N LEU A 53 -8.55 7.16 3.66
CA LEU A 53 -8.20 6.02 2.80
C LEU A 53 -6.75 5.58 3.02
N THR A 54 -5.80 6.52 2.97
CA THR A 54 -4.37 6.23 3.12
C THR A 54 -3.99 5.73 4.52
N HIS A 55 -4.80 6.03 5.54
CA HIS A 55 -4.59 5.55 6.92
C HIS A 55 -5.35 4.27 7.25
N SER A 56 -6.34 3.90 6.44
CA SER A 56 -7.19 2.72 6.65
C SER A 56 -6.42 1.40 6.48
N PHE A 57 -6.90 0.37 7.19
CA PHE A 57 -6.42 -1.01 7.01
C PHE A 57 -6.61 -1.47 5.56
N SER A 58 -7.80 -1.26 4.99
CA SER A 58 -8.15 -1.69 3.63
C SER A 58 -7.25 -1.08 2.56
N GLY A 59 -6.95 0.22 2.66
CA GLY A 59 -6.05 0.90 1.74
C GLY A 59 -4.64 0.31 1.78
N LYS A 60 -4.09 0.11 2.99
CA LYS A 60 -2.74 -0.48 3.18
C LYS A 60 -2.69 -1.93 2.72
N ALA A 61 -3.70 -2.73 3.04
CA ALA A 61 -3.81 -4.12 2.60
C ALA A 61 -3.79 -4.22 1.07
N LEU A 62 -4.64 -3.42 0.40
CA LEU A 62 -4.75 -3.43 -1.05
C LEU A 62 -3.47 -2.93 -1.74
N ALA A 63 -2.80 -1.92 -1.16
CA ALA A 63 -1.52 -1.43 -1.65
C ALA A 63 -0.41 -2.50 -1.57
N VAL A 64 -0.29 -3.20 -0.43
CA VAL A 64 0.66 -4.31 -0.27
C VAL A 64 0.32 -5.47 -1.22
N LYS A 65 -0.97 -5.77 -1.40
CA LYS A 65 -1.42 -6.85 -2.30
C LYS A 65 -0.99 -6.55 -3.73
N ARG A 66 -1.29 -5.33 -4.20
CA ARG A 66 -0.90 -4.86 -5.54
C ARG A 66 0.60 -5.06 -5.78
N VAL A 67 1.46 -4.61 -4.87
CA VAL A 67 2.92 -4.70 -5.11
C VAL A 67 3.49 -6.11 -4.94
N SER A 68 2.89 -6.94 -4.08
CA SER A 68 3.35 -8.30 -3.82
C SER A 68 2.85 -9.33 -4.84
N GLU A 69 1.83 -9.00 -5.64
CA GLU A 69 1.29 -9.87 -6.71
C GLU A 69 1.76 -9.45 -8.11
N ASN A 70 2.30 -8.24 -8.26
CA ASN A 70 2.83 -7.74 -9.53
C ASN A 70 4.00 -8.58 -10.08
N LYS A 71 4.22 -8.52 -11.40
CA LYS A 71 5.35 -9.20 -12.10
C LYS A 71 6.73 -8.91 -11.48
N GLY A 72 6.92 -7.71 -10.94
CA GLY A 72 8.17 -7.27 -10.30
C GLY A 72 8.29 -7.60 -8.81
N LYS A 73 7.43 -8.45 -8.24
CA LYS A 73 7.39 -8.76 -6.79
C LYS A 73 8.70 -9.31 -6.22
N ASN A 74 9.44 -10.07 -7.03
CA ASN A 74 10.72 -10.67 -6.64
C ASN A 74 11.92 -9.73 -6.86
N THR A 75 11.71 -8.57 -7.47
CA THR A 75 12.79 -7.62 -7.78
C THR A 75 12.98 -6.68 -6.60
N ALA A 76 14.04 -6.87 -5.81
CA ALA A 76 14.31 -6.01 -4.67
C ALA A 76 14.84 -4.61 -5.06
N GLY A 77 14.68 -3.64 -4.16
CA GLY A 77 15.30 -2.31 -4.27
C GLY A 77 16.75 -2.31 -3.77
N VAL A 78 17.24 -1.15 -3.35
CA VAL A 78 18.60 -0.99 -2.77
C VAL A 78 18.76 -1.73 -1.42
N ASP A 79 17.65 -1.91 -0.71
CA ASP A 79 17.55 -2.62 0.58
C ASP A 79 17.59 -4.15 0.44
N LYS A 80 17.54 -4.69 -0.77
CA LYS A 80 17.51 -6.13 -1.06
C LYS A 80 16.31 -6.88 -0.41
N VAL A 81 15.26 -6.16 0.01
CA VAL A 81 14.07 -6.75 0.65
C VAL A 81 12.97 -7.08 -0.38
N THR A 82 12.32 -8.23 -0.19
CA THR A 82 11.10 -8.66 -0.91
C THR A 82 10.03 -9.14 0.08
N TRP A 83 8.76 -9.23 -0.35
CA TRP A 83 7.63 -9.61 0.52
C TRP A 83 6.96 -10.90 0.03
N ASN A 84 7.69 -12.01 0.12
CA ASN A 84 7.24 -13.29 -0.43
C ASN A 84 6.40 -14.11 0.57
N THR A 85 6.51 -13.83 1.88
CA THR A 85 5.80 -14.57 2.92
C THR A 85 4.58 -13.79 3.44
N PRO A 86 3.50 -14.48 3.85
CA PRO A 86 2.35 -13.86 4.54
C PRO A 86 2.77 -12.92 5.68
N LYS A 87 3.70 -13.37 6.53
CA LYS A 87 4.24 -12.58 7.65
C LYS A 87 4.93 -11.29 7.18
N ALA A 88 5.74 -11.35 6.12
CA ALA A 88 6.37 -10.16 5.57
C ALA A 88 5.34 -9.16 5.01
N LYS A 89 4.28 -9.66 4.37
CA LYS A 89 3.19 -8.80 3.85
C LYS A 89 2.37 -8.16 4.97
N THR A 90 2.02 -8.88 6.02
CA THR A 90 1.35 -8.31 7.20
C THR A 90 2.24 -7.26 7.88
N GLY A 91 3.53 -7.57 8.07
CA GLY A 91 4.49 -6.60 8.62
C GLY A 91 4.62 -5.35 7.74
N ALA A 92 4.64 -5.54 6.41
CA ALA A 92 4.66 -4.46 5.45
C ALA A 92 3.44 -3.55 5.58
N MET A 93 2.23 -4.09 5.70
CA MET A 93 1.00 -3.31 5.91
C MET A 93 1.11 -2.41 7.14
N MET A 94 1.58 -2.96 8.26
CA MET A 94 1.78 -2.23 9.50
C MET A 94 2.88 -1.15 9.39
N SER A 95 3.86 -1.36 8.51
CA SER A 95 4.96 -0.42 8.24
C SER A 95 4.57 0.78 7.36
N LEU A 96 3.42 0.72 6.65
CA LEU A 96 2.91 1.82 5.84
C LEU A 96 2.33 2.90 6.75
N LYS A 97 3.19 3.81 7.18
CA LYS A 97 2.86 5.00 7.99
C LYS A 97 3.42 6.22 7.30
N ARG A 98 2.65 7.32 7.28
CA ARG A 98 3.12 8.60 6.73
C ARG A 98 4.24 9.20 7.59
N ARG A 99 4.05 9.27 8.91
CA ARG A 99 5.02 9.85 9.84
C ARG A 99 6.26 8.96 9.90
N GLY A 100 7.44 9.57 9.74
CA GLY A 100 8.71 8.85 9.73
C GLY A 100 8.98 8.04 8.46
N TYR A 101 8.23 8.26 7.37
CA TYR A 101 8.55 7.69 6.08
C TYR A 101 9.62 8.53 5.36
N THR A 102 10.79 7.93 5.17
CA THR A 102 11.86 8.44 4.32
C THR A 102 12.07 7.48 3.16
N PRO A 103 11.90 7.93 1.89
CA PRO A 103 12.11 7.08 0.74
C PRO A 103 13.61 6.76 0.60
N LEU A 104 13.92 5.50 0.34
CA LEU A 104 15.27 5.07 -0.01
C LEU A 104 15.56 5.35 -1.49
N PRO A 105 16.85 5.55 -1.87
CA PRO A 105 17.23 5.78 -3.26
C PRO A 105 16.83 4.60 -4.17
N LEU A 106 16.64 4.91 -5.45
CA LEU A 106 16.29 3.93 -6.48
C LEU A 106 17.51 3.06 -6.81
N ARG A 107 17.31 1.74 -6.94
CA ARG A 107 18.36 0.85 -7.46
C ARG A 107 18.43 0.98 -8.98
N ARG A 108 19.58 1.37 -9.52
CA ARG A 108 19.79 1.49 -10.96
C ARG A 108 20.14 0.14 -11.58
N VAL A 109 19.48 -0.21 -12.68
CA VAL A 109 19.77 -1.38 -13.51
C VAL A 109 19.73 -0.95 -14.97
N LEU A 110 20.69 -1.40 -15.78
CA LEU A 110 20.68 -1.17 -17.22
C LEU A 110 19.98 -2.33 -17.92
N ILE A 111 19.04 -2.02 -18.82
CA ILE A 111 18.32 -3.00 -19.62
C ILE A 111 18.66 -2.75 -21.09
N PRO A 112 19.01 -3.78 -21.87
CA PRO A 112 19.31 -3.62 -23.29
C PRO A 112 18.04 -3.21 -24.07
N LYS A 113 18.19 -2.29 -25.03
CA LYS A 113 17.20 -2.02 -26.06
C LYS A 113 17.50 -2.87 -27.30
N LYS A 114 16.51 -3.02 -28.19
CA LYS A 114 16.68 -3.71 -29.48
C LYS A 114 17.76 -3.09 -30.38
N ASN A 115 18.06 -1.81 -30.22
CA ASN A 115 19.04 -1.07 -31.03
C ASN A 115 20.45 -1.04 -30.40
N GLY A 116 20.77 -1.94 -29.47
CA GLY A 116 22.07 -2.03 -28.81
C GLY A 116 22.34 -0.98 -27.72
N LYS A 117 21.53 0.08 -27.61
CA LYS A 117 21.65 1.07 -26.53
C LYS A 117 21.11 0.53 -25.20
N MET A 118 21.63 1.01 -24.07
CA MET A 118 21.11 0.67 -22.74
C MET A 118 20.05 1.68 -22.28
N ARG A 119 18.97 1.21 -21.64
CA ARG A 119 18.02 2.06 -20.90
C ARG A 119 18.25 1.92 -19.39
N PRO A 120 18.41 3.01 -18.63
CA PRO A 120 18.45 2.93 -17.19
C PRO A 120 17.04 2.69 -16.64
N LEU A 121 16.90 1.75 -15.72
CA LEU A 121 15.70 1.52 -14.92
C LEU A 121 16.01 1.84 -13.46
N GLY A 122 15.17 2.66 -12.84
CA GLY A 122 15.18 2.90 -11.40
C GLY A 122 14.17 1.98 -10.72
N ILE A 123 14.65 1.12 -9.82
CA ILE A 123 13.84 0.14 -9.11
C ILE A 123 13.66 0.62 -7.66
N PRO A 124 12.45 1.04 -7.24
CA PRO A 124 12.20 1.44 -5.86
C PRO A 124 12.19 0.24 -4.92
N THR A 125 12.35 0.48 -3.62
CA THR A 125 12.13 -0.54 -2.59
C THR A 125 10.66 -0.95 -2.53
N MET A 126 10.36 -2.12 -1.95
CA MET A 126 8.98 -2.61 -1.83
C MET A 126 8.11 -1.65 -1.03
N LYS A 127 8.65 -1.06 0.05
CA LYS A 127 7.97 -0.03 0.84
C LYS A 127 7.63 1.20 0.01
N CYS A 128 8.57 1.69 -0.81
CA CYS A 128 8.32 2.83 -1.70
C CYS A 128 7.21 2.53 -2.72
N ARG A 129 7.24 1.35 -3.37
CA ARG A 129 6.17 0.94 -4.31
C ARG A 129 4.82 0.85 -3.63
N ALA A 130 4.77 0.32 -2.41
CA ALA A 130 3.54 0.21 -1.65
C ALA A 130 2.99 1.57 -1.22
N MET A 131 3.86 2.51 -0.82
CA MET A 131 3.47 3.89 -0.55
C MET A 131 2.92 4.57 -1.82
N GLN A 132 3.54 4.35 -2.97
CA GLN A 132 3.02 4.84 -4.26
C GLN A 132 1.66 4.24 -4.59
N ALA A 133 1.50 2.91 -4.46
CA ALA A 133 0.22 2.24 -4.69
C ALA A 133 -0.88 2.73 -3.72
N LEU A 134 -0.53 2.99 -2.47
CA LEU A 134 -1.46 3.51 -1.47
C LEU A 134 -1.95 4.92 -1.80
N HIS A 135 -1.07 5.81 -2.24
CA HIS A 135 -1.46 7.16 -2.64
C HIS A 135 -2.17 7.16 -3.99
N LEU A 136 -1.84 6.23 -4.89
CA LEU A 136 -2.58 6.05 -6.14
C LEU A 136 -4.05 5.74 -5.86
N LEU A 137 -4.37 4.87 -4.89
CA LEU A 137 -5.76 4.58 -4.51
C LEU A 137 -6.54 5.82 -4.04
N ALA A 138 -5.86 6.83 -3.49
CA ALA A 138 -6.47 8.09 -3.07
C ALA A 138 -6.59 9.14 -4.21
N LEU A 139 -5.91 8.90 -5.33
CA LEU A 139 -5.90 9.78 -6.51
C LEU A 139 -6.72 9.22 -7.68
N GLU A 140 -6.97 7.90 -7.70
CA GLU A 140 -7.95 7.21 -8.57
C GLU A 140 -9.39 7.61 -8.22
#